data_AF-A0A524EQR0-F1
#
_entry.id   AF-A0A524EQR0-F1
#
_cell.length_a   1.000
_cell.length_b   1.000
_cell.length_c   1.000
_cell.angle_alpha   90.00
_cell.angle_beta   90.00
_cell.angle_gamma   90.00
#
_symmetry.space_group_name_H-M   'P 1'
#
loop_
_entity.id
_entity.type
_entity.pdbx_description
1 polymer ?
#
loop_
_entity_poly.entity_id
_entity_poly.type
_entity_poly.pdbx_seq_one_letter_code
_entity_poly.pdbx_strand_id
1 'polypeptide(L)'
;MNEGEDQRHADEERPTWKRVGKILFVVGLILIVSNGILAILAGFAEAYSESMILVSVYNQYAYPTTIVGVFLLILGILTYLWADGLHREFVWSMKTGPYYK
;
A
#
# COMPACT_ATOMS: atom_id res chain seq x y z
N MET A 1 -3.31 -25.53 -36.52
CA MET A 1 -3.45 -24.06 -36.48
C MET A 1 -4.45 -23.74 -35.41
N ASN A 2 -3.97 -23.45 -34.20
CA ASN A 2 -4.81 -23.07 -33.06
C ASN A 2 -4.11 -21.94 -32.27
N GLU A 3 -3.59 -20.95 -33.00
CA GLU A 3 -2.83 -19.82 -32.41
C GLU A 3 -3.72 -18.82 -31.67
N GLY A 4 -5.06 -18.95 -31.78
CA GLY A 4 -6.02 -18.05 -31.14
C GLY A 4 -6.43 -18.44 -29.71
N GLU A 5 -6.18 -19.68 -29.27
CA GLU A 5 -6.53 -20.14 -27.92
C GLU A 5 -5.35 -20.00 -26.94
N ASP A 6 -4.11 -20.22 -27.40
CA ASP A 6 -2.91 -20.06 -26.55
C ASP A 6 -2.64 -18.60 -26.15
N GLN A 7 -3.12 -17.62 -26.93
CA GLN A 7 -2.97 -16.20 -26.57
C GLN A 7 -3.99 -15.73 -25.53
N ARG A 8 -5.16 -16.36 -25.42
CA ARG A 8 -6.17 -15.97 -24.42
C ARG A 8 -5.77 -16.35 -23.00
N HIS A 9 -5.00 -17.42 -22.84
CA HIS A 9 -4.51 -17.85 -21.52
C HIS A 9 -3.27 -17.11 -21.03
N ALA A 10 -2.51 -16.45 -21.92
CA ALA A 10 -1.34 -15.68 -21.53
C ALA A 10 -1.67 -14.27 -21.01
N ASP A 11 -2.86 -13.73 -21.32
CA ASP A 11 -3.28 -12.37 -20.98
C ASP A 11 -4.03 -12.25 -19.64
N GLU A 12 -4.46 -13.36 -19.02
CA GLU A 12 -5.26 -13.31 -17.78
C GLU A 12 -4.44 -13.28 -16.47
N GLU A 13 -3.13 -13.51 -16.49
CA GLU A 13 -2.40 -13.82 -15.25
C GLU A 13 -1.77 -12.64 -14.48
N ARG A 14 -1.83 -11.38 -14.94
CA ARG A 14 -1.17 -10.27 -14.20
C ARG A 14 -2.01 -9.00 -14.09
N PRO A 15 -2.74 -8.81 -12.96
CA PRO A 15 -2.49 -7.62 -12.13
C PRO A 15 -2.79 -7.79 -10.62
N THR A 16 -2.75 -8.99 -10.04
CA THR A 16 -3.07 -9.18 -8.60
C THR A 16 -2.18 -8.33 -7.69
N TRP A 17 -0.87 -8.28 -7.94
CA TRP A 17 0.08 -7.50 -7.12
C TRP A 17 -0.12 -5.99 -7.19
N LYS A 18 -0.51 -5.44 -8.35
CA LYS A 18 -0.87 -4.01 -8.48
C LYS A 18 -2.13 -3.67 -7.68
N ARG A 19 -3.12 -4.57 -7.69
CA ARG A 19 -4.34 -4.41 -6.88
C ARG A 19 -4.02 -4.48 -5.39
N VAL A 20 -3.18 -5.41 -4.97
CA VAL A 20 -2.72 -5.53 -3.57
C VAL A 20 -2.00 -4.26 -3.12
N GLY A 21 -1.05 -3.75 -3.91
CA GLY A 21 -0.34 -2.50 -3.59
C GLY A 21 -1.26 -1.29 -3.47
N LYS A 22 -2.25 -1.18 -4.38
CA LYS A 22 -3.28 -0.13 -4.32
C LYS A 22 -4.15 -0.24 -3.07
N ILE A 23 -4.56 -1.45 -2.69
CA ILE A 23 -5.36 -1.68 -1.47
C ILE A 23 -4.54 -1.32 -0.24
N LEU A 24 -3.29 -1.78 -0.13
CA LEU A 24 -2.40 -1.46 0.99
C LEU A 24 -2.19 0.06 1.12
N PHE A 25 -1.99 0.75 0.00
CA PHE A 25 -1.86 2.20 -0.04
C PHE A 25 -3.13 2.89 0.47
N VAL A 26 -4.30 2.50 -0.03
CA VAL A 26 -5.60 3.09 0.37
C VAL A 26 -5.88 2.84 1.85
N VAL A 27 -5.61 1.64 2.35
CA VAL A 27 -5.78 1.30 3.78
C VAL A 27 -4.84 2.14 4.65
N GLY A 28 -3.57 2.26 4.27
CA GLY A 28 -2.60 3.11 4.97
C GLY A 28 -3.02 4.58 4.98
N LEU A 29 -3.50 5.10 3.84
CA LEU A 29 -4.01 6.47 3.73
C LEU A 29 -5.21 6.71 4.66
N ILE A 30 -6.19 5.79 4.67
CA ILE A 30 -7.37 5.88 5.52
C ILE A 30 -6.95 5.92 7.00
N LEU A 31 -6.02 5.06 7.42
CA LEU A 31 -5.52 5.03 8.79
C LEU A 31 -4.88 6.36 9.22
N ILE A 32 -4.07 6.98 8.36
CA ILE A 32 -3.44 8.27 8.66
C ILE A 32 -4.49 9.37 8.75
N VAL A 33 -5.40 9.44 7.77
CA VAL A 33 -6.46 10.46 7.75
C VAL A 33 -7.39 10.31 8.95
N SER A 34 -7.80 9.09 9.29
CA SER A 34 -8.64 8.84 10.47
C SER A 34 -7.93 9.23 11.76
N ASN A 35 -6.63 8.93 11.88
CA ASN A 35 -5.84 9.36 13.04
C ASN A 35 -5.73 10.89 13.12
N GLY A 36 -5.58 11.58 11.99
CA GLY A 36 -5.58 13.05 11.94
C GLY A 36 -6.91 13.65 12.42
N ILE A 37 -8.04 13.07 12.01
CA ILE A 37 -9.37 13.51 12.49
C ILE A 37 -9.49 13.29 14.00
N LEU A 38 -9.06 12.12 14.50
CA LEU A 38 -9.07 11.84 15.94
C LEU A 38 -8.13 12.76 16.72
N ALA A 39 -7.00 13.18 16.14
CA ALA A 39 -6.08 14.14 16.77
C ALA A 39 -6.77 15.49 17.00
N ILE A 40 -7.50 15.97 16.00
CA ILE A 40 -8.26 17.21 16.08
C ILE A 40 -9.35 17.10 17.15
N LEU A 41 -10.09 15.99 17.17
CA LEU A 41 -11.12 15.73 18.19
C LEU A 41 -10.53 15.62 19.60
N ALA A 42 -9.37 14.99 19.76
CA ALA A 42 -8.67 14.90 21.03
C ALA A 42 -8.22 16.28 21.52
N GLY A 43 -7.71 17.14 20.63
CA GLY A 43 -7.37 18.53 20.97
C GLY A 43 -8.58 19.36 21.40
N PHE A 44 -9.74 19.18 20.75
CA PHE A 44 -10.98 19.80 21.22
C PHE A 44 -11.41 19.24 22.58
N ALA A 45 -11.34 17.93 22.78
CA ALA A 45 -11.71 17.32 24.06
C ALA A 45 -10.81 17.79 25.22
N GLU A 46 -9.51 17.99 24.96
CA GLU A 46 -8.58 18.62 25.91
C GLU A 46 -9.03 20.03 26.27
N ALA A 47 -9.33 20.85 25.27
CA ALA A 47 -9.69 22.25 25.44
C ALA A 47 -11.04 22.46 26.17
N TYR A 48 -12.00 21.54 26.00
CA TYR A 48 -13.35 21.68 26.57
C TYR A 48 -13.58 20.89 27.85
N SER A 49 -12.90 19.75 28.05
CA SER A 49 -13.13 18.89 29.21
C SER A 49 -12.02 18.93 30.25
N GLU A 50 -10.88 19.58 29.96
CA GLU A 50 -9.63 19.54 30.75
C GLU A 50 -9.17 18.11 31.09
N SER A 51 -9.72 17.10 30.43
CA SER A 51 -9.46 15.69 30.73
C SER A 51 -8.16 15.25 30.05
N MET A 52 -7.03 15.51 30.73
CA MET A 52 -5.70 15.03 30.31
C MET A 52 -5.64 13.51 30.10
N ILE A 53 -6.51 12.75 30.78
CA ILE A 53 -6.57 11.29 30.67
C ILE A 53 -6.99 10.88 29.26
N LEU A 54 -7.97 11.57 28.66
CA LEU A 54 -8.49 11.20 27.34
C LEU A 54 -7.43 11.40 26.25
N VAL A 55 -6.65 12.48 26.34
CA VAL A 55 -5.54 12.80 25.43
C VAL A 55 -4.39 11.81 25.60
N SER A 56 -4.06 11.44 26.84
CA SER A 56 -3.02 10.46 27.13
C SER A 56 -3.35 9.09 26.54
N VAL A 57 -4.58 8.61 26.73
CA VAL A 57 -5.07 7.36 26.16
C VAL A 57 -5.08 7.43 24.63
N TYR A 58 -5.55 8.54 24.05
CA TYR A 58 -5.49 8.76 22.61
C TYR A 58 -4.05 8.65 22.08
N ASN A 59 -3.10 9.37 22.69
CA ASN A 59 -1.71 9.35 22.26
C ASN A 59 -1.10 7.93 22.33
N GLN A 60 -1.44 7.16 23.37
CA GLN A 60 -0.95 5.78 23.52
C GLN A 60 -1.34 4.87 22.34
N TYR A 61 -2.52 5.06 21.76
CA TYR A 61 -2.96 4.31 20.59
C TYR A 61 -2.58 4.98 19.27
N ALA A 62 -2.60 6.32 19.21
CA ALA A 62 -2.33 7.07 17.98
C ALA A 62 -0.93 6.83 17.44
N TYR A 63 0.09 6.78 18.31
CA TYR A 63 1.48 6.52 17.89
C TYR A 63 1.66 5.18 17.15
N PRO A 64 1.34 4.00 17.73
CA PRO A 64 1.52 2.73 17.05
C PRO A 64 0.65 2.62 15.79
N THR A 65 -0.59 3.13 15.81
CA THR A 65 -1.46 3.10 14.63
C THR A 65 -0.92 3.97 13.49
N THR A 66 -0.32 5.11 13.80
CA THR A 66 0.32 5.98 12.80
C THR A 66 1.55 5.31 12.20
N ILE A 67 2.39 4.67 13.03
CA ILE A 67 3.56 3.91 12.55
C ILE A 67 3.11 2.82 11.57
N VAL A 68 2.09 2.02 11.93
CA VAL A 68 1.53 0.99 11.06
C VAL A 68 0.98 1.59 9.76
N GLY A 69 0.25 2.71 9.84
CA GLY A 69 -0.27 3.41 8.66
C GLY A 69 0.83 3.87 7.70
N VAL A 70 1.92 4.43 8.23
CA VAL A 70 3.09 4.84 7.43
C VAL A 70 3.77 3.63 6.79
N PHE A 71 3.95 2.52 7.53
CA PHE A 71 4.52 1.29 6.95
C PHE A 71 3.66 0.74 5.81
N LEU A 72 2.33 0.74 5.96
CA LEU A 72 1.41 0.31 4.92
C LEU A 72 1.47 1.21 3.68
N LEU A 73 1.62 2.52 3.85
CA LEU A 73 1.83 3.44 2.73
C LEU A 73 3.14 3.14 2.00
N ILE A 74 4.25 2.97 2.75
CA ILE A 74 5.56 2.66 2.17
C ILE A 74 5.51 1.33 1.41
N LEU A 75 4.91 0.29 1.98
CA LEU A 75 4.73 -1.00 1.33
C LEU A 75 3.83 -0.93 0.10
N GLY A 76 2.74 -0.15 0.15
CA GLY A 76 1.87 0.10 -1.00
C GLY A 76 2.61 0.78 -2.15
N ILE A 77 3.45 1.77 -1.85
CA ILE A 77 4.28 2.45 -2.85
C ILE A 77 5.35 1.51 -3.41
N LEU A 78 6.06 0.77 -2.54
CA LEU A 78 7.08 -0.19 -2.94
C LEU A 78 6.51 -1.26 -3.86
N THR A 79 5.37 -1.86 -3.51
CA THR A 79 4.71 -2.88 -4.34
C THR A 79 4.22 -2.32 -5.68
N TYR A 80 3.75 -1.07 -5.71
CA TYR A 80 3.40 -0.39 -6.95
C TYR A 80 4.64 -0.19 -7.85
N LEU A 81 5.73 0.36 -7.31
CA LEU A 81 6.99 0.57 -8.03
C LEU A 81 7.61 -0.75 -8.49
N TRP A 82 7.57 -1.80 -7.66
CA TRP A 82 8.08 -3.13 -8.02
C TRP A 82 7.27 -3.77 -9.14
N ALA A 83 5.94 -3.58 -9.12
CA ALA A 83 5.06 -4.10 -10.16
C ALA A 83 5.27 -3.41 -11.52
N ASP A 84 5.79 -2.17 -11.54
CA ASP A 84 6.08 -1.43 -12.77
C ASP A 84 7.53 -1.59 -13.27
N GLY A 85 8.53 -1.61 -12.39
CA GLY A 85 9.95 -1.50 -12.78
C GLY A 85 10.71 -2.82 -12.92
N LEU A 86 10.85 -3.61 -11.84
CA LEU A 86 11.83 -4.70 -11.84
C LEU A 86 11.41 -5.91 -12.67
N HIS A 87 10.12 -6.27 -12.66
CA HIS A 87 9.73 -7.53 -13.29
C HIS A 87 9.79 -7.47 -14.82
N ARG A 88 9.61 -6.28 -15.42
CA ARG A 88 9.75 -6.08 -16.86
C ARG A 88 11.21 -6.16 -17.30
N GLU A 89 12.13 -5.48 -16.61
CA GLU A 89 13.55 -5.48 -16.97
C GLU A 89 14.23 -6.84 -16.72
N PHE A 90 13.88 -7.55 -15.64
CA PHE A 90 14.44 -8.89 -15.36
C PHE A 90 13.97 -9.94 -16.37
N VAL A 91 12.69 -9.87 -16.78
CA VAL A 91 12.15 -10.79 -17.82
C VAL A 91 12.68 -10.40 -19.19
N TRP A 92 12.92 -9.12 -19.47
CA TRP A 92 13.56 -8.69 -20.71
C TRP A 92 15.00 -9.21 -20.79
N SER A 93 15.81 -9.01 -19.74
CA SER A 93 17.17 -9.56 -19.60
C SER A 93 17.23 -11.08 -19.81
N MET A 94 16.29 -11.84 -19.23
CA MET A 94 16.23 -13.29 -19.45
C MET A 94 15.79 -13.69 -20.87
N LYS A 95 14.93 -12.91 -21.53
CA LYS A 95 14.46 -13.20 -22.89
C LYS A 95 15.40 -12.68 -23.99
N THR A 96 16.26 -11.70 -23.70
CA THR A 96 17.27 -11.15 -24.63
C THR A 96 18.69 -11.67 -24.37
N GLY A 97 18.87 -12.59 -23.42
CA GLY A 97 20.14 -13.30 -23.23
C GLY A 97 20.49 -14.13 -24.49
N PRO A 98 21.77 -14.30 -24.83
CA PRO A 98 22.27 -14.84 -26.11
C PRO A 98 22.02 -16.34 -26.33
N TYR A 99 21.04 -16.94 -25.64
CA TYR A 99 20.73 -18.37 -25.69
C TYR A 99 19.41 -18.70 -26.39
N TYR A 100 18.75 -17.72 -27.03
CA TYR A 100 17.66 -17.99 -27.96
C TYR A 100 18.13 -17.82 -29.41
N LYS A 101 18.64 -18.95 -29.93
CA LYS A 101 19.19 -19.22 -31.27
C LYS A 101 20.55 -18.61 -31.60
#